data_AF-A0AB39BGA9-F1
#
_entry.id   AF-A0AB39BGA9-F1
#
_cell.length_a   1.000
_cell.length_b   1.000
_cell.length_c   1.000
_cell.angle_alpha   90.00
_cell.angle_beta   90.00
_cell.angle_gamma   90.00
#
_symmetry.space_group_name_H-M   'P 1'
#
loop_
_entity.id
_entity.type
_entity.pdbx_description
1 polymer ?
#
loop_
_entity_poly.entity_id
_entity_poly.type
_entity_poly.pdbx_seq_one_letter_code
_entity_poly.pdbx_strand_id
1 'polypeptide(L)'
;MVDIDRFRVVLGSTLPGAAPLTRTQWETLAWLSPELLVSVDRDQRLLVSAVMISARTSVGRVDDALELARRELERTAVGGSLDPAREGAAELLVAVAEAHATAGASRETALFADKAAAMEGALPAVVYRAQGLSALATALNGEYASATTTIAAADERRLEHGWEASAADFPLLLARVLVASAALDALALSSLAEQFRAIGGSSAIWRSTALAVDAMADLVRFDVGAGIAKSRLVGQSTAEGEVLMMIRGFARGIHADLLLLRGDAPQALALLRDEPSTPDHSLCFDMQRAAAWLALGRPRDALRTTDGCLRLGHRHCLRTIPPLLLRRAVAWERLGRPERADSEFAEAFHLVQSSGSLTPLLTVPRVETLALLHRFAAAHEGHRAAVEVLLTRLALVPVSSGARPVVPTLTKREEATARALYASTTHAELAAQLSVSVNTVKVHLRNLYAKLGVTNKHDAVDLLQSSGFFELP
;
A
#
# COMPACT_ATOMS: atom_id res chain seq x y z
N MET A 1 -8.25 -43.46 10.83
CA MET A 1 -7.96 -42.90 12.17
C MET A 1 -6.98 -41.77 11.98
N VAL A 2 -7.32 -40.57 12.45
CA VAL A 2 -6.49 -39.36 12.26
C VAL A 2 -5.33 -39.42 13.25
N ASP A 3 -4.10 -39.33 12.76
CA ASP A 3 -2.88 -39.31 13.59
C ASP A 3 -2.68 -37.90 14.17
N ILE A 4 -3.20 -37.65 15.36
CA ILE A 4 -3.21 -36.32 15.99
C ILE A 4 -1.81 -35.82 16.33
N ASP A 5 -0.88 -36.70 16.68
CA ASP A 5 0.49 -36.28 16.98
C ASP A 5 1.16 -35.70 15.72
N ARG A 6 0.86 -36.25 14.54
CA ARG A 6 1.26 -35.63 13.28
C ARG A 6 0.67 -34.23 13.09
N PHE A 7 -0.58 -33.98 13.46
CA PHE A 7 -1.18 -32.63 13.37
C PHE A 7 -0.54 -31.64 14.35
N ARG A 8 -0.19 -32.08 15.57
CA ARG A 8 0.56 -31.26 16.52
C ARG A 8 1.93 -30.85 15.98
N VAL A 9 2.67 -31.79 15.38
CA VAL A 9 3.97 -31.52 14.74
C VAL A 9 3.81 -30.50 13.60
N VAL A 10 2.75 -30.62 12.80
CA VAL A 10 2.46 -29.68 11.70
C VAL A 10 2.21 -28.26 12.22
N LEU A 11 1.37 -28.08 13.24
CA LEU A 11 1.15 -26.75 13.84
C LEU A 11 2.43 -26.22 14.47
N GLY A 12 3.18 -27.08 15.16
CA GLY A 12 4.47 -26.76 15.74
C GLY A 12 5.43 -26.15 14.72
N SER A 13 5.43 -26.61 13.46
CA SER A 13 6.30 -26.08 12.40
C SER A 13 6.09 -24.59 12.05
N THR A 14 4.97 -24.00 12.49
CA THR A 14 4.66 -22.56 12.34
C THR A 14 5.07 -21.71 13.55
N LEU A 15 5.52 -22.38 14.61
CA LEU A 15 5.91 -21.79 15.90
C LEU A 15 7.45 -21.70 16.01
N PRO A 16 7.97 -20.79 16.84
CA PRO A 16 9.41 -20.66 17.03
C PRO A 16 10.02 -21.95 17.62
N GLY A 17 11.27 -22.24 17.23
CA GLY A 17 12.02 -23.40 17.73
C GLY A 17 11.70 -24.74 17.04
N ALA A 18 10.76 -24.77 16.09
CA ALA A 18 10.44 -25.97 15.32
C ALA A 18 10.99 -25.92 13.89
N ALA A 19 11.22 -27.09 13.29
CA ALA A 19 11.60 -27.20 11.88
C ALA A 19 10.41 -26.86 10.97
N PRO A 20 10.59 -25.99 9.95
CA PRO A 20 9.52 -25.63 9.04
C PRO A 20 9.16 -26.80 8.12
N LEU A 21 7.88 -26.88 7.72
CA LEU A 21 7.44 -27.82 6.69
C LEU A 21 7.86 -27.35 5.29
N THR A 22 8.10 -28.33 4.43
CA THR A 22 8.29 -28.12 3.00
C THR A 22 6.97 -27.73 2.33
N ARG A 23 7.07 -27.05 1.17
CA ARG A 23 5.90 -26.68 0.36
C ARG A 23 5.03 -27.88 0.00
N THR A 24 5.64 -28.99 -0.43
CA THR A 24 4.91 -30.21 -0.82
C THR A 24 4.13 -30.83 0.35
N GLN A 25 4.64 -30.71 1.59
CA GLN A 25 3.90 -31.12 2.78
C GLN A 25 2.68 -30.22 3.00
N TRP A 26 2.81 -28.90 2.85
CA TRP A 26 1.67 -27.98 2.91
C TRP A 26 0.64 -28.24 1.81
N GLU A 27 1.07 -28.47 0.58
CA GLU A 27 0.19 -28.81 -0.54
C GLU A 27 -0.62 -30.07 -0.25
N THR A 28 0.03 -31.13 0.24
CA THR A 28 -0.66 -32.38 0.62
C THR A 28 -1.76 -32.12 1.65
N LEU A 29 -1.49 -31.31 2.68
CA LEU A 29 -2.45 -31.00 3.74
C LEU A 29 -3.57 -30.06 3.27
N ALA A 30 -3.29 -29.15 2.33
CA ALA A 30 -4.26 -28.19 1.82
C ALA A 30 -5.40 -28.88 1.03
N TRP A 31 -5.17 -30.08 0.51
CA TRP A 31 -6.16 -30.89 -0.22
C TRP A 31 -7.01 -31.81 0.68
N LEU A 32 -6.77 -31.84 2.00
CA LEU A 32 -7.62 -32.61 2.91
C LEU A 32 -9.07 -32.11 2.85
N SER A 33 -10.02 -33.04 2.71
CA SER A 33 -11.45 -32.74 2.61
C SER A 33 -12.03 -32.25 3.95
N PRO A 34 -12.78 -31.14 4.01
CA PRO A 34 -13.45 -30.69 5.24
C PRO A 34 -14.40 -31.73 5.86
N GLU A 35 -14.89 -32.67 5.05
CA GLU A 35 -15.72 -33.81 5.46
C GLU A 35 -14.99 -34.71 6.47
N LEU A 36 -13.65 -34.72 6.46
CA LEU A 36 -12.86 -35.44 7.46
C LEU A 36 -13.23 -35.00 8.89
N LEU A 37 -13.50 -33.71 9.10
CA LEU A 37 -13.83 -33.13 10.41
C LEU A 37 -15.14 -33.67 11.00
N VAL A 38 -16.03 -34.26 10.19
CA VAL A 38 -17.25 -34.92 10.69
C VAL A 38 -16.91 -36.17 11.48
N SER A 39 -15.82 -36.84 11.14
CA SER A 39 -15.36 -38.09 11.75
C SER A 39 -14.29 -37.90 12.83
N VAL A 40 -13.86 -36.67 13.09
CA VAL A 40 -12.86 -36.33 14.11
C VAL A 40 -13.56 -36.06 15.44
N ASP A 41 -12.97 -36.57 16.52
CA ASP A 41 -13.46 -36.33 17.87
C ASP A 41 -13.55 -34.83 18.20
N ARG A 42 -14.52 -34.44 19.03
CA ARG A 42 -14.77 -33.03 19.35
C ARG A 42 -13.55 -32.36 19.97
N ASP A 43 -12.76 -33.07 20.77
CA ASP A 43 -11.60 -32.50 21.46
C ASP A 43 -10.42 -32.30 20.51
N GLN A 44 -10.32 -33.12 19.47
CA GLN A 44 -9.23 -33.09 18.48
C GLN A 44 -9.51 -32.19 17.28
N ARG A 45 -10.78 -31.87 17.04
CA ARG A 45 -11.24 -31.14 15.85
C ARG A 45 -10.58 -29.78 15.67
N LEU A 46 -10.34 -29.03 16.75
CA LEU A 46 -9.79 -27.67 16.66
C LEU A 46 -8.37 -27.68 16.06
N LEU A 47 -7.53 -28.62 16.49
CA LEU A 47 -6.18 -28.81 15.95
C LEU A 47 -6.21 -29.19 14.47
N VAL A 48 -7.08 -30.13 14.09
CA VAL A 48 -7.20 -30.55 12.68
C VAL A 48 -7.70 -29.39 11.81
N SER A 49 -8.70 -28.63 12.29
CA SER A 49 -9.19 -27.43 11.61
C SER A 49 -8.09 -26.38 11.47
N ALA A 50 -7.30 -26.12 12.52
CA ALA A 50 -6.17 -25.18 12.47
C ALA A 50 -5.17 -25.57 11.38
N VAL A 51 -4.75 -26.85 11.32
CA VAL A 51 -3.85 -27.34 10.26
C VAL A 51 -4.44 -27.17 8.88
N MET A 52 -5.71 -27.54 8.70
CA MET A 52 -6.38 -27.45 7.40
C MET A 52 -6.50 -26.01 6.90
N ILE A 53 -6.69 -25.04 7.82
CA ILE A 53 -6.71 -23.61 7.52
C ILE A 53 -5.28 -23.13 7.19
N SER A 54 -4.30 -23.36 8.07
CA SER A 54 -2.90 -22.94 7.85
C SER A 54 -2.33 -23.51 6.55
N ALA A 55 -2.65 -24.76 6.20
CA ALA A 55 -2.20 -25.38 4.96
C ALA A 55 -2.77 -24.68 3.72
N ARG A 56 -4.07 -24.39 3.71
CA ARG A 56 -4.72 -23.65 2.61
C ARG A 56 -4.15 -22.25 2.48
N THR A 57 -3.96 -21.54 3.60
CA THR A 57 -3.34 -20.22 3.64
C THR A 57 -1.91 -20.26 3.07
N SER A 58 -1.09 -21.23 3.50
CA SER A 58 0.31 -21.36 3.08
C SER A 58 0.49 -21.62 1.58
N VAL A 59 -0.50 -22.24 0.92
CA VAL A 59 -0.47 -22.50 -0.53
C VAL A 59 -1.29 -21.48 -1.33
N GLY A 60 -1.78 -20.41 -0.71
CA GLY A 60 -2.51 -19.33 -1.38
C GLY A 60 -3.98 -19.60 -1.67
N ARG A 61 -4.58 -20.68 -1.14
CA ARG A 61 -6.03 -20.98 -1.22
C ARG A 61 -6.80 -20.23 -0.13
N VAL A 62 -6.69 -18.90 -0.14
CA VAL A 62 -7.15 -18.05 0.97
C VAL A 62 -8.67 -18.06 1.12
N ASP A 63 -9.43 -18.03 0.03
CA ASP A 63 -10.90 -18.10 0.09
C ASP A 63 -11.39 -19.41 0.72
N ASP A 64 -10.76 -20.53 0.37
CA ASP A 64 -11.06 -21.83 0.98
C ASP A 64 -10.70 -21.86 2.48
N ALA A 65 -9.60 -21.20 2.86
CA ALA A 65 -9.17 -21.10 4.25
C ALA A 65 -10.17 -20.28 5.07
N LEU A 66 -10.61 -19.13 4.54
CA LEU A 66 -11.59 -18.25 5.18
C LEU A 66 -12.97 -18.90 5.32
N GLU A 67 -13.43 -19.60 4.28
CA GLU A 67 -14.72 -20.30 4.35
C GLU A 67 -14.68 -21.46 5.36
N LEU A 68 -13.56 -22.20 5.42
CA LEU A 68 -13.37 -23.23 6.45
C LEU A 68 -13.31 -22.61 7.86
N ALA A 69 -12.54 -21.54 8.04
CA ALA A 69 -12.46 -20.79 9.29
C ALA A 69 -13.84 -20.35 9.80
N ARG A 70 -14.63 -19.71 8.93
CA ARG A 70 -15.99 -19.26 9.24
C ARG A 70 -16.87 -20.41 9.72
N ARG A 71 -16.93 -21.50 8.95
CA ARG A 71 -17.74 -22.69 9.30
C ARG A 71 -17.32 -23.31 10.62
N GLU A 72 -16.03 -23.43 10.86
CA GLU A 72 -15.53 -24.06 12.08
C GLU A 72 -15.73 -23.18 13.31
N LEU A 73 -15.57 -21.87 13.20
CA LEU A 73 -15.93 -20.93 14.27
C LEU A 73 -17.44 -20.97 14.57
N GLU A 74 -18.31 -20.95 13.56
CA GLU A 74 -19.76 -21.05 13.74
C GLU A 74 -20.19 -22.36 14.42
N ARG A 75 -19.50 -23.47 14.13
CA ARG A 75 -19.79 -24.78 14.72
C ARG A 75 -19.28 -24.93 16.15
N THR A 76 -18.14 -24.33 16.46
CA THR A 76 -17.40 -24.62 17.69
C THR A 76 -17.54 -23.54 18.75
N ALA A 77 -17.90 -22.31 18.37
CA ALA A 77 -18.18 -21.23 19.30
C ALA A 77 -19.58 -21.35 19.90
N VAL A 78 -19.68 -21.33 21.22
CA VAL A 78 -20.96 -21.28 21.94
C VAL A 78 -21.17 -19.82 22.37
N GLY A 79 -22.29 -19.21 21.98
CA GLY A 79 -22.54 -17.79 22.27
C GLY A 79 -21.53 -16.82 21.65
N GLY A 80 -20.80 -17.25 20.60
CA GLY A 80 -19.80 -16.43 19.91
C GLY A 80 -18.38 -16.50 20.48
N SER A 81 -18.11 -17.35 21.49
CA SER A 81 -16.77 -17.59 22.02
C SER A 81 -16.36 -19.06 21.93
N LEU A 82 -15.08 -19.29 21.62
CA LEU A 82 -14.43 -20.58 21.85
C LEU A 82 -14.19 -20.76 23.34
N ASP A 83 -14.32 -22.00 23.82
CA ASP A 83 -13.92 -22.37 25.17
C ASP A 83 -12.39 -22.40 25.26
N PRO A 84 -11.75 -21.56 26.08
CA PRO A 84 -10.30 -21.47 26.18
C PRO A 84 -9.66 -22.76 26.75
N ALA A 85 -10.42 -23.59 27.47
CA ALA A 85 -9.90 -24.84 28.03
C ALA A 85 -9.72 -25.95 26.97
N ARG A 86 -10.23 -25.77 25.75
CA ARG A 86 -10.16 -26.79 24.70
C ARG A 86 -8.81 -26.78 24.00
N GLU A 87 -8.20 -27.96 23.90
CA GLU A 87 -6.96 -28.17 23.15
C GLU A 87 -7.10 -27.67 21.70
N GLY A 88 -6.13 -26.90 21.22
CA GLY A 88 -6.13 -26.36 19.86
C GLY A 88 -6.94 -25.07 19.66
N ALA A 89 -7.58 -24.52 20.71
CA ALA A 89 -8.37 -23.30 20.58
C ALA A 89 -7.52 -22.08 20.20
N ALA A 90 -6.35 -21.90 20.83
CA ALA A 90 -5.43 -20.80 20.51
C ALA A 90 -4.82 -20.97 19.12
N GLU A 91 -4.43 -22.19 18.75
CA GLU A 91 -3.88 -22.53 17.43
C GLU A 91 -4.90 -22.29 16.31
N LEU A 92 -6.17 -22.65 16.53
CA LEU A 92 -7.24 -22.34 15.60
C LEU A 92 -7.38 -20.83 15.39
N LEU A 93 -7.40 -20.04 16.47
CA LEU A 93 -7.50 -18.58 16.39
C LEU A 93 -6.32 -17.96 15.65
N VAL A 94 -5.09 -18.47 15.88
CA VAL A 94 -3.90 -18.05 15.12
C VAL A 94 -4.03 -18.39 13.64
N ALA A 95 -4.46 -19.60 13.29
CA ALA A 95 -4.65 -20.01 11.89
C ALA A 95 -5.71 -19.15 11.18
N VAL A 96 -6.81 -18.81 11.88
CA VAL A 96 -7.84 -17.91 11.37
C VAL A 96 -7.29 -16.50 11.18
N ALA A 97 -6.55 -15.96 12.16
CA ALA A 97 -5.92 -14.65 12.06
C ALA A 97 -4.97 -14.58 10.86
N GLU A 98 -4.17 -15.62 10.62
CA GLU A 98 -3.24 -15.69 9.49
C GLU A 98 -3.95 -15.73 8.13
N ALA A 99 -5.09 -16.44 8.03
CA ALA A 99 -5.92 -16.44 6.83
C ALA A 99 -6.47 -15.03 6.53
N HIS A 100 -6.98 -14.33 7.54
CA HIS A 100 -7.44 -12.94 7.41
C HIS A 100 -6.30 -11.97 7.06
N ALA A 101 -5.11 -12.16 7.66
CA ALA A 101 -3.93 -11.34 7.35
C ALA A 101 -3.55 -11.46 5.88
N THR A 102 -3.58 -12.70 5.37
CA THR A 102 -3.27 -13.00 3.97
C THR A 102 -4.31 -12.39 3.04
N ALA A 103 -5.58 -12.30 3.45
CA ALA A 103 -6.65 -11.63 2.71
C ALA A 103 -6.64 -10.08 2.83
N GLY A 104 -5.76 -9.52 3.65
CA GLY A 104 -5.72 -8.08 3.92
C GLY A 104 -6.89 -7.57 4.76
N ALA A 105 -7.48 -8.42 5.61
CA ALA A 105 -8.55 -8.07 6.55
C ALA A 105 -7.93 -7.75 7.92
N SER A 106 -7.43 -6.53 8.10
CA SER A 106 -6.64 -6.16 9.27
C SER A 106 -7.43 -6.23 10.57
N ARG A 107 -8.74 -5.91 10.56
CA ARG A 107 -9.55 -5.91 11.78
C ARG A 107 -9.76 -7.32 12.31
N GLU A 108 -10.15 -8.25 11.45
CA GLU A 108 -10.35 -9.65 11.79
C GLU A 108 -9.02 -10.30 12.20
N THR A 109 -7.92 -9.93 11.54
CA THR A 109 -6.57 -10.37 11.94
C THR A 109 -6.28 -10.00 13.39
N ALA A 110 -6.42 -8.72 13.76
CA ALA A 110 -6.20 -8.25 15.13
C ALA A 110 -7.15 -8.95 16.12
N LEU A 111 -8.44 -9.01 15.79
CA LEU A 111 -9.46 -9.63 16.65
C LEU A 111 -9.11 -11.07 17.04
N PHE A 112 -8.74 -11.90 16.07
CA PHE A 112 -8.45 -13.30 16.34
C PHE A 112 -7.05 -13.49 16.95
N ALA A 113 -6.05 -12.70 16.53
CA ALA A 113 -4.72 -12.73 17.11
C ALA A 113 -4.72 -12.32 18.60
N ASP A 114 -5.40 -11.23 18.95
CA ASP A 114 -5.48 -10.74 20.33
C ASP A 114 -6.24 -11.73 21.22
N LYS A 115 -7.31 -12.35 20.70
CA LYS A 115 -8.02 -13.43 21.40
C LYS A 115 -7.13 -14.64 21.65
N ALA A 116 -6.31 -15.04 20.68
CA ALA A 116 -5.37 -16.15 20.85
C ALA A 116 -4.28 -15.79 21.88
N ALA A 117 -3.77 -14.57 21.84
CA ALA A 117 -2.73 -14.11 22.77
C ALA A 117 -3.23 -13.97 24.21
N ALA A 118 -4.50 -13.65 24.41
CA ALA A 118 -5.13 -13.51 25.72
C ALA A 118 -5.69 -14.83 26.30
N MET A 119 -5.54 -15.94 25.58
CA MET A 119 -6.10 -17.23 25.99
C MET A 119 -5.35 -17.83 27.16
N GLU A 120 -6.07 -18.16 28.23
CA GLU A 120 -5.51 -18.80 29.42
C GLU A 120 -4.90 -20.16 29.06
N GLY A 121 -3.67 -20.42 29.52
CA GLY A 121 -2.96 -21.67 29.24
C GLY A 121 -2.34 -21.78 27.83
N ALA A 122 -2.43 -20.74 26.99
CA ALA A 122 -1.77 -20.74 25.70
C ALA A 122 -0.24 -20.88 25.82
N LEU A 123 0.35 -21.75 25.00
CA LEU A 123 1.80 -21.95 24.99
C LEU A 123 2.53 -20.65 24.59
N PRO A 124 3.67 -20.29 25.22
CA PRO A 124 4.39 -19.06 24.91
C PRO A 124 4.69 -18.88 23.41
N ALA A 125 4.99 -19.97 22.71
CA ALA A 125 5.25 -19.98 21.27
C ALA A 125 4.03 -19.59 20.43
N VAL A 126 2.82 -20.00 20.85
CA VAL A 126 1.55 -19.61 20.23
C VAL A 126 1.26 -18.13 20.49
N VAL A 127 1.48 -17.67 21.72
CA VAL A 127 1.30 -16.25 22.07
C VAL A 127 2.28 -15.37 21.30
N TYR A 128 3.52 -15.81 21.09
CA TYR A 128 4.49 -15.11 20.23
C TYR A 128 4.00 -14.99 18.78
N ARG A 129 3.53 -16.09 18.19
CA ARG A 129 2.97 -16.07 16.83
C ARG A 129 1.75 -15.14 16.73
N ALA A 130 0.88 -15.17 17.73
CA ALA A 130 -0.28 -14.28 17.83
C ALA A 130 0.11 -12.80 17.94
N GLN A 131 1.11 -12.46 18.76
CA GLN A 131 1.64 -11.10 18.84
C GLN A 131 2.20 -10.62 17.51
N GLY A 132 2.91 -11.47 16.76
CA GLY A 132 3.39 -11.14 15.41
C GLY A 132 2.24 -10.78 14.45
N LEU A 133 1.13 -11.52 14.49
CA LEU A 133 -0.06 -11.24 13.69
C LEU A 133 -0.81 -9.98 14.15
N SER A 134 -0.89 -9.73 15.46
CA SER A 134 -1.48 -8.51 16.03
C SER A 134 -0.67 -7.26 15.64
N ALA A 135 0.66 -7.34 15.74
CA ALA A 135 1.57 -6.28 15.27
C ALA A 135 1.41 -6.03 13.76
N LEU A 136 1.29 -7.09 12.96
CA LEU A 136 1.05 -6.97 11.52
C LEU A 136 -0.30 -6.29 11.23
N ALA A 137 -1.36 -6.69 11.92
CA ALA A 137 -2.70 -6.15 11.73
C ALA A 137 -2.77 -4.64 12.02
N THR A 138 -2.25 -4.23 13.17
CA THR A 138 -2.19 -2.82 13.59
C THR A 138 -1.30 -2.00 12.66
N ALA A 139 -0.15 -2.54 12.24
CA ALA A 139 0.72 -1.87 11.26
C ALA A 139 0.06 -1.75 9.87
N LEU A 140 -0.65 -2.78 9.40
CA LEU A 140 -1.42 -2.76 8.14
C LEU A 140 -2.51 -1.70 8.18
N ASN A 141 -3.16 -1.55 9.33
CA ASN A 141 -4.19 -0.55 9.52
C ASN A 141 -3.64 0.86 9.68
N GLY A 142 -2.37 1.05 10.06
CA GLY A 142 -1.73 2.36 10.23
C GLY A 142 -1.57 2.81 11.69
N GLU A 143 -1.81 1.89 12.64
CA GLU A 143 -1.68 2.10 14.08
C GLU A 143 -0.25 1.79 14.54
N TYR A 144 0.73 2.50 13.98
CA TYR A 144 2.16 2.15 14.10
C TYR A 144 2.69 2.19 15.54
N ALA A 145 2.14 3.06 16.40
CA ALA A 145 2.51 3.09 17.81
C ALA A 145 2.11 1.80 18.54
N SER A 146 0.90 1.29 18.28
CA SER A 146 0.44 0.02 18.83
C SER A 146 1.28 -1.14 18.28
N ALA A 147 1.53 -1.15 16.97
CA ALA A 147 2.39 -2.15 16.34
C ALA A 147 3.79 -2.19 16.96
N THR A 148 4.41 -1.03 17.20
CA THR A 148 5.75 -0.92 17.80
C THR A 148 5.80 -1.47 19.22
N THR A 149 4.78 -1.18 20.04
CA THR A 149 4.65 -1.74 21.39
C THR A 149 4.53 -3.27 21.35
N THR A 150 3.69 -3.81 20.47
CA THR A 150 3.53 -5.26 20.32
C THR A 150 4.80 -5.93 19.78
N ILE A 151 5.54 -5.25 18.88
CA ILE A 151 6.83 -5.72 18.38
C ILE A 151 7.84 -5.85 19.52
N ALA A 152 7.95 -4.83 20.38
CA ALA A 152 8.87 -4.86 21.52
C ALA A 152 8.53 -6.00 22.50
N ALA A 153 7.24 -6.19 22.82
CA ALA A 153 6.80 -7.28 23.68
C ALA A 153 7.09 -8.67 23.08
N ALA A 154 6.96 -8.83 21.76
CA ALA A 154 7.31 -10.07 21.08
C ALA A 154 8.82 -10.35 21.13
N ASP A 155 9.65 -9.31 20.95
CA ASP A 155 11.12 -9.43 21.05
C ASP A 155 11.58 -9.85 22.44
N GLU A 156 11.03 -9.22 23.48
CA GLU A 156 11.34 -9.57 24.87
C GLU A 156 11.04 -11.05 25.13
N ARG A 157 9.88 -11.54 24.68
CA ARG A 157 9.52 -12.95 24.80
C ARG A 157 10.45 -13.88 24.03
N ARG A 158 10.82 -13.51 22.80
CA ARG A 158 11.75 -14.29 21.96
C ARG A 158 13.10 -14.44 22.66
N LEU A 159 13.59 -13.36 23.26
CA LEU A 159 14.84 -13.35 24.02
C LEU A 159 14.73 -14.17 25.31
N GLU A 160 13.64 -14.01 26.08
CA GLU A 160 13.37 -14.76 27.32
C GLU A 160 13.39 -16.28 27.09
N HIS A 161 12.82 -16.73 25.97
CA HIS A 161 12.73 -18.16 25.63
C HIS A 161 13.92 -18.68 24.81
N GLY A 162 14.87 -17.81 24.44
CA GLY A 162 16.06 -18.19 23.67
C GLY A 162 15.74 -18.70 22.27
N TRP A 163 14.69 -18.20 21.63
CA TRP A 163 14.33 -18.64 20.28
C TRP A 163 15.18 -17.97 19.21
N GLU A 164 15.82 -18.80 18.39
CA GLU A 164 16.50 -18.39 17.17
C GLU A 164 15.52 -17.88 16.11
N ALA A 165 16.03 -17.06 15.18
CA ALA A 165 15.25 -16.55 14.07
C ALA A 165 14.76 -17.69 13.17
N SER A 166 13.49 -17.66 12.79
CA SER A 166 12.81 -18.78 12.11
C SER A 166 11.61 -18.32 11.28
N ALA A 167 10.93 -19.29 10.64
CA ALA A 167 9.74 -18.99 9.85
C ALA A 167 8.58 -18.38 10.68
N ALA A 168 8.61 -18.58 12.00
CA ALA A 168 7.65 -17.99 12.92
C ALA A 168 7.70 -16.45 12.95
N ASP A 169 8.83 -15.85 12.59
CA ASP A 169 9.06 -14.40 12.63
C ASP A 169 8.39 -13.65 11.47
N PHE A 170 7.90 -14.37 10.45
CA PHE A 170 7.42 -13.75 9.21
C PHE A 170 6.39 -12.62 9.41
N PRO A 171 5.32 -12.78 10.22
CA PRO A 171 4.37 -11.69 10.49
C PRO A 171 5.00 -10.50 11.22
N LEU A 172 5.90 -10.78 12.18
CA LEU A 172 6.58 -9.74 12.94
C LEU A 172 7.53 -8.93 12.06
N LEU A 173 8.26 -9.58 11.15
CA LEU A 173 9.10 -8.93 10.15
C LEU A 173 8.27 -8.06 9.19
N LEU A 174 7.10 -8.53 8.74
CA LEU A 174 6.20 -7.71 7.93
C LEU A 174 5.67 -6.49 8.69
N ALA A 175 5.36 -6.63 9.98
CA ALA A 175 4.98 -5.50 10.83
C ALA A 175 6.09 -4.44 10.89
N ARG A 176 7.35 -4.87 11.08
CA ARG A 176 8.52 -3.99 11.05
C ARG A 176 8.71 -3.30 9.70
N VAL A 177 8.49 -4.01 8.59
CA VAL A 177 8.54 -3.41 7.25
C VAL A 177 7.54 -2.28 7.12
N LEU A 178 6.31 -2.46 7.60
CA LEU A 178 5.28 -1.43 7.54
C LEU A 178 5.59 -0.22 8.43
N VAL A 179 6.15 -0.44 9.62
CA VAL A 179 6.64 0.63 10.51
C VAL A 179 7.81 1.39 9.87
N ALA A 180 8.81 0.70 9.33
CA ALA A 180 9.94 1.31 8.63
C ALA A 180 9.49 2.07 7.37
N SER A 181 8.53 1.52 6.63
CA SER A 181 7.90 2.18 5.49
C SER A 181 7.22 3.48 5.91
N ALA A 182 6.45 3.46 7.01
CA ALA A 182 5.76 4.64 7.53
C ALA A 182 6.72 5.77 7.91
N ALA A 183 7.91 5.42 8.38
CA ALA A 183 8.98 6.35 8.71
C ALA A 183 9.86 6.76 7.51
N LEU A 184 9.67 6.15 6.33
CA LEU A 184 10.56 6.27 5.17
C LEU A 184 12.02 5.92 5.52
N ASP A 185 12.21 4.86 6.30
CA ASP A 185 13.55 4.39 6.70
C ASP A 185 14.07 3.34 5.73
N ALA A 186 14.77 3.79 4.68
CA ALA A 186 15.36 2.90 3.67
C ALA A 186 16.44 1.97 4.24
N LEU A 187 17.15 2.38 5.30
CA LEU A 187 18.21 1.56 5.89
C LEU A 187 17.59 0.38 6.65
N ALA A 188 16.58 0.64 7.48
CA ALA A 188 15.83 -0.41 8.16
C ALA A 188 15.16 -1.36 7.17
N LEU A 189 14.56 -0.85 6.09
CA LEU A 189 13.98 -1.67 5.03
C LEU A 189 15.01 -2.61 4.38
N SER A 190 16.21 -2.11 4.05
CA SER A 190 17.27 -2.96 3.49
C SER A 190 17.75 -4.03 4.46
N SER A 191 17.90 -3.71 5.75
CA SER A 191 18.24 -4.69 6.78
C SER A 191 17.14 -5.76 6.93
N LEU A 192 15.87 -5.37 6.90
CA LEU A 192 14.74 -6.32 6.95
C LEU A 192 14.71 -7.22 5.72
N ALA A 193 14.98 -6.70 4.52
CA ALA A 193 15.08 -7.52 3.31
C ALA A 193 16.18 -8.58 3.41
N GLU A 194 17.33 -8.25 4.01
CA GLU A 194 18.40 -9.22 4.31
C GLU A 194 17.95 -10.31 5.29
N GLN A 195 17.21 -9.95 6.34
CA GLN A 195 16.64 -10.92 7.28
C GLN A 195 15.67 -11.89 6.59
N PHE A 196 14.78 -11.40 5.70
CA PHE A 196 13.92 -12.27 4.90
C PHE A 196 14.72 -13.26 4.04
N ARG A 197 15.83 -12.82 3.43
CA ARG A 197 16.71 -13.71 2.63
C ARG A 197 17.42 -14.74 3.51
N ALA A 198 17.92 -14.33 4.67
CA ALA A 198 18.66 -15.19 5.59
C ALA A 198 17.79 -16.32 6.16
N ILE A 199 16.57 -16.01 6.58
CA ILE A 199 15.64 -17.00 7.16
C ILE A 199 14.99 -17.85 6.06
N GLY A 200 14.61 -17.22 4.94
CA GLY A 200 13.76 -17.85 3.92
C GLY A 200 14.43 -18.87 3.01
N GLY A 201 15.77 -18.86 2.93
CA GLY A 201 16.52 -19.78 2.08
C GLY A 201 16.04 -19.78 0.62
N SER A 202 15.64 -20.95 0.11
CA SER A 202 15.17 -21.12 -1.27
C SER A 202 13.69 -20.76 -1.50
N SER A 203 12.93 -20.45 -0.45
CA SER A 203 11.49 -20.23 -0.54
C SER A 203 11.14 -19.05 -1.45
N ALA A 204 10.22 -19.27 -2.40
CA ALA A 204 9.74 -18.23 -3.31
C ALA A 204 9.01 -17.10 -2.57
N ILE A 205 8.20 -17.42 -1.55
CA ILE A 205 7.49 -16.44 -0.72
C ILE A 205 8.49 -15.46 -0.07
N TRP A 206 9.45 -15.96 0.70
CA TRP A 206 10.45 -15.14 1.38
C TRP A 206 11.31 -14.31 0.42
N ARG A 207 11.78 -14.91 -0.69
CA ARG A 207 12.55 -14.17 -1.70
C ARG A 207 11.73 -13.05 -2.35
N SER A 208 10.47 -13.32 -2.65
CA SER A 208 9.57 -12.31 -3.26
C SER A 208 9.20 -11.21 -2.26
N THR A 209 9.03 -11.55 -0.97
CA THR A 209 8.86 -10.57 0.09
C THR A 209 10.11 -9.69 0.22
N ALA A 210 11.31 -10.27 0.26
CA ALA A 210 12.55 -9.49 0.30
C ALA A 210 12.68 -8.52 -0.90
N LEU A 211 12.34 -8.97 -2.12
CA LEU A 211 12.32 -8.12 -3.31
C LEU A 211 11.30 -6.99 -3.22
N ALA A 212 10.10 -7.24 -2.67
CA ALA A 212 9.10 -6.20 -2.45
C ALA A 212 9.59 -5.16 -1.42
N VAL A 213 10.28 -5.61 -0.36
CA VAL A 213 10.88 -4.73 0.65
C VAL A 213 12.02 -3.89 0.05
N ASP A 214 12.88 -4.47 -0.78
CA ASP A 214 13.90 -3.71 -1.50
C ASP A 214 13.27 -2.66 -2.43
N ALA A 215 12.20 -3.02 -3.15
CA ALA A 215 11.52 -2.08 -4.03
C ALA A 215 10.93 -0.90 -3.25
N MET A 216 10.42 -1.15 -2.03
CA MET A 216 10.01 -0.07 -1.12
C MET A 216 11.21 0.78 -0.68
N ALA A 217 12.35 0.16 -0.35
CA ALA A 217 13.56 0.90 -0.01
C ALA A 217 14.06 1.78 -1.18
N ASP A 218 13.99 1.27 -2.41
CA ASP A 218 14.33 2.02 -3.62
C ASP A 218 13.34 3.17 -3.88
N LEU A 219 12.04 2.95 -3.64
CA LEU A 219 11.03 4.01 -3.67
C LEU A 219 11.37 5.13 -2.68
N VAL A 220 11.79 4.78 -1.47
CA VAL A 220 12.21 5.74 -0.44
C VAL A 220 13.48 6.49 -0.83
N ARG A 221 14.43 5.83 -1.53
CA ARG A 221 15.68 6.44 -2.01
C ARG A 221 15.55 7.18 -3.34
N PHE A 222 14.42 7.03 -4.03
CA PHE A 222 14.16 7.52 -5.38
C PHE A 222 15.02 6.85 -6.46
N ASP A 223 15.44 5.61 -6.21
CA ASP A 223 16.01 4.77 -7.25
C ASP A 223 14.87 4.14 -8.08
N VAL A 224 14.27 4.98 -8.92
CA VAL A 224 13.08 4.62 -9.71
C VAL A 224 13.36 3.42 -10.61
N GLY A 225 14.55 3.35 -11.21
CA GLY A 225 14.94 2.27 -12.10
C GLY A 225 15.04 0.93 -11.39
N ALA A 226 15.80 0.87 -10.29
CA ALA A 226 15.95 -0.35 -9.50
C ALA A 226 14.63 -0.80 -8.89
N GLY A 227 13.84 0.14 -8.35
CA GLY A 227 12.55 -0.15 -7.75
C GLY A 227 11.57 -0.77 -8.75
N ILE A 228 11.51 -0.26 -9.99
CA ILE A 228 10.63 -0.80 -11.04
C ILE A 228 11.08 -2.22 -11.42
N ALA A 229 12.38 -2.46 -11.55
CA ALA A 229 12.89 -3.80 -11.87
C ALA A 229 12.51 -4.82 -10.78
N LYS A 230 12.75 -4.48 -9.50
CA LYS A 230 12.48 -5.38 -8.37
C LYS A 230 10.98 -5.64 -8.17
N SER A 231 10.14 -4.60 -8.24
CA SER A 231 8.69 -4.75 -8.12
C SER A 231 8.07 -5.55 -9.26
N ARG A 232 8.60 -5.45 -10.49
CA ARG A 232 8.19 -6.31 -11.63
C ARG A 232 8.53 -7.77 -11.39
N LEU A 233 9.72 -8.07 -10.87
CA LEU A 233 10.15 -9.46 -10.62
C LEU A 233 9.22 -10.19 -9.64
N VAL A 234 8.65 -9.48 -8.66
CA VAL A 234 7.66 -10.08 -7.73
C VAL A 234 6.41 -10.58 -8.46
N GLY A 235 5.93 -9.80 -9.44
CA GLY A 235 4.67 -10.09 -10.14
C GLY A 235 4.81 -10.80 -11.49
N GLN A 236 6.03 -11.09 -11.96
CA GLN A 236 6.26 -11.69 -13.29
C GLN A 236 7.24 -12.86 -13.26
N SER A 237 7.65 -13.31 -12.07
CA SER A 237 8.50 -14.49 -11.95
C SER A 237 7.73 -15.78 -12.30
N THR A 238 8.45 -16.83 -12.66
CA THR A 238 7.87 -18.17 -12.85
C THR A 238 7.24 -18.74 -11.58
N ALA A 239 7.51 -18.14 -10.42
CA ALA A 239 6.93 -18.49 -9.14
C ALA A 239 5.80 -17.52 -8.71
N GLU A 240 5.24 -16.71 -9.59
CA GLU A 240 4.18 -15.73 -9.25
C GLU A 240 2.99 -16.37 -8.51
N GLY A 241 2.57 -17.56 -8.95
CA GLY A 241 1.49 -18.33 -8.32
C GLY A 241 1.80 -18.77 -6.89
N GLU A 242 3.06 -18.71 -6.47
CA GLU A 242 3.51 -19.03 -5.11
C GLU A 242 3.51 -17.83 -4.18
N VAL A 243 3.49 -16.61 -4.72
CA VAL A 243 3.60 -15.38 -3.92
C VAL A 243 2.28 -15.13 -3.17
N LEU A 244 2.35 -14.62 -1.94
CA LEU A 244 1.15 -14.26 -1.18
C LEU A 244 0.45 -13.05 -1.83
N MET A 245 -0.89 -13.03 -1.82
CA MET A 245 -1.67 -11.99 -2.52
C MET A 245 -1.28 -10.57 -2.05
N MET A 246 -1.11 -10.39 -0.74
CA MET A 246 -0.76 -9.09 -0.15
C MET A 246 0.62 -8.63 -0.62
N ILE A 247 1.59 -9.55 -0.72
CA ILE A 247 2.95 -9.23 -1.19
C ILE A 247 2.92 -8.80 -2.66
N ARG A 248 2.17 -9.51 -3.52
CA ARG A 248 1.97 -9.08 -4.92
C ARG A 248 1.29 -7.71 -4.99
N GLY A 249 0.26 -7.50 -4.18
CA GLY A 249 -0.49 -6.24 -4.15
C GLY A 249 0.36 -5.06 -3.68
N PHE A 250 1.18 -5.23 -2.64
CA PHE A 250 2.15 -4.22 -2.20
C PHE A 250 3.18 -3.92 -3.30
N ALA A 251 3.78 -4.94 -3.91
CA ALA A 251 4.74 -4.74 -5.00
C ALA A 251 4.10 -4.00 -6.19
N ARG A 252 2.84 -4.31 -6.52
CA ARG A 252 2.09 -3.61 -7.57
C ARG A 252 1.79 -2.16 -7.22
N GLY A 253 1.43 -1.89 -5.96
CA GLY A 253 1.27 -0.51 -5.46
C GLY A 253 2.57 0.29 -5.52
N ILE A 254 3.68 -0.29 -5.04
CA ILE A 254 5.02 0.31 -5.12
C ILE A 254 5.40 0.61 -6.58
N HIS A 255 5.15 -0.34 -7.50
CA HIS A 255 5.39 -0.13 -8.93
C HIS A 255 4.56 1.05 -9.48
N ALA A 256 3.28 1.16 -9.11
CA ALA A 256 2.45 2.30 -9.51
C ALA A 256 3.01 3.63 -8.98
N ASP A 257 3.43 3.69 -7.72
CA ASP A 257 4.03 4.89 -7.14
C ASP A 257 5.37 5.26 -7.81
N LEU A 258 6.21 4.28 -8.14
CA LEU A 258 7.45 4.49 -8.90
C LEU A 258 7.18 5.04 -10.32
N LEU A 259 6.15 4.52 -11.01
CA LEU A 259 5.73 5.04 -12.31
C LEU A 259 5.27 6.50 -12.21
N LEU A 260 4.52 6.83 -11.16
CA LEU A 260 4.08 8.21 -10.89
C LEU A 260 5.25 9.14 -10.60
N LEU A 261 6.25 8.69 -9.83
CA LEU A 261 7.48 9.45 -9.60
C LEU A 261 8.27 9.66 -10.89
N ARG A 262 8.25 8.69 -11.81
CA ARG A 262 8.84 8.81 -13.15
C ARG A 262 8.06 9.71 -14.11
N GLY A 263 6.84 10.14 -13.75
CA GLY A 263 5.94 10.91 -14.62
C GLY A 263 5.10 10.07 -15.59
N ASP A 264 5.05 8.75 -15.41
CA ASP A 264 4.35 7.81 -16.31
C ASP A 264 2.97 7.40 -15.75
N ALA A 265 2.10 8.40 -15.57
CA ALA A 265 0.74 8.19 -15.09
C ALA A 265 -0.11 7.25 -15.98
N PRO A 266 0.00 7.27 -17.32
CA PRO A 266 -0.71 6.31 -18.17
C PRO A 266 -0.32 4.85 -17.89
N GLN A 267 0.99 4.56 -17.71
CA GLN A 267 1.43 3.21 -17.37
C GLN A 267 0.95 2.80 -15.97
N ALA A 268 0.91 3.72 -15.00
CA ALA A 268 0.36 3.44 -13.67
C ALA A 268 -1.14 3.06 -13.75
N LEU A 269 -1.94 3.78 -14.55
CA LEU A 269 -3.36 3.42 -14.77
C LEU A 269 -3.52 2.10 -15.51
N ALA A 270 -2.65 1.80 -16.47
CA ALA A 270 -2.68 0.53 -17.19
C ALA A 270 -2.35 -0.65 -16.26
N LEU A 271 -1.34 -0.49 -15.40
CA LEU A 271 -0.95 -1.49 -14.40
C LEU A 271 -2.08 -1.80 -13.42
N LEU A 272 -2.90 -0.81 -13.07
CA LEU A 272 -3.95 -0.91 -12.07
C LEU A 272 -5.36 -1.01 -12.67
N ARG A 273 -5.54 -1.27 -13.97
CA ARG A 273 -6.87 -1.16 -14.60
C ARG A 273 -7.92 -2.06 -13.97
N ASP A 274 -7.58 -3.33 -13.77
CA ASP A 274 -8.53 -4.38 -13.37
C ASP A 274 -8.24 -4.95 -11.96
N GLU A 275 -7.41 -4.25 -11.19
CA GLU A 275 -6.95 -4.70 -9.88
C GLU A 275 -7.90 -4.22 -8.75
N PRO A 276 -8.61 -5.12 -8.06
CA PRO A 276 -9.48 -4.70 -6.96
C PRO A 276 -8.68 -4.27 -5.73
N SER A 277 -9.19 -3.28 -5.00
CA SER A 277 -8.73 -3.00 -3.63
C SER A 277 -9.18 -4.15 -2.70
N THR A 278 -8.43 -4.41 -1.63
CA THR A 278 -8.81 -5.45 -0.65
C THR A 278 -10.05 -5.02 0.15
N PRO A 279 -10.78 -5.95 0.82
CA PRO A 279 -12.05 -5.62 1.51
C PRO A 279 -11.98 -4.45 2.50
N ASP A 280 -10.91 -4.35 3.29
CA ASP A 280 -10.67 -3.26 4.25
C ASP A 280 -9.90 -2.08 3.65
N HIS A 281 -9.58 -2.12 2.36
CA HIS A 281 -8.69 -1.17 1.70
C HIS A 281 -7.29 -1.08 2.31
N SER A 282 -6.83 -2.14 2.99
CA SER A 282 -5.42 -2.30 3.36
C SER A 282 -4.51 -2.29 2.13
N LEU A 283 -5.00 -2.67 0.95
CA LEU A 283 -4.47 -2.25 -0.34
C LEU A 283 -5.55 -1.42 -1.05
N CYS A 284 -5.29 -0.14 -1.26
CA CYS A 284 -6.22 0.78 -1.92
C CYS A 284 -5.61 1.28 -3.23
N PHE A 285 -5.90 0.60 -4.35
CA PHE A 285 -5.36 1.01 -5.65
C PHE A 285 -6.01 2.30 -6.17
N ASP A 286 -7.21 2.64 -5.68
CA ASP A 286 -7.90 3.89 -6.04
C ASP A 286 -7.14 5.14 -5.61
N MET A 287 -6.34 5.09 -4.54
CA MET A 287 -5.48 6.21 -4.17
C MET A 287 -4.37 6.43 -5.22
N GLN A 288 -3.77 5.36 -5.76
CA GLN A 288 -2.75 5.46 -6.80
C GLN A 288 -3.35 5.88 -8.15
N ARG A 289 -4.52 5.33 -8.51
CA ARG A 289 -5.28 5.78 -9.68
C ARG A 289 -5.63 7.27 -9.59
N ALA A 290 -6.04 7.75 -8.42
CA ALA A 290 -6.31 9.17 -8.20
C ALA A 290 -5.06 10.04 -8.39
N ALA A 291 -3.89 9.62 -7.89
CA ALA A 291 -2.64 10.31 -8.18
C ALA A 291 -2.34 10.35 -9.69
N ALA A 292 -2.56 9.25 -10.41
CA ALA A 292 -2.37 9.21 -11.85
C ALA A 292 -3.32 10.17 -12.59
N TRP A 293 -4.60 10.22 -12.21
CA TRP A 293 -5.55 11.17 -12.78
C TRP A 293 -5.18 12.62 -12.51
N LEU A 294 -4.68 12.92 -11.31
CA LEU A 294 -4.16 14.25 -11.00
C LEU A 294 -2.93 14.59 -11.85
N ALA A 295 -1.98 13.66 -12.01
CA ALA A 295 -0.82 13.86 -12.88
C ALA A 295 -1.22 14.15 -14.34
N LEU A 296 -2.34 13.58 -14.80
CA LEU A 296 -2.92 13.83 -16.14
C LEU A 296 -3.80 15.08 -16.23
N GLY A 297 -3.89 15.90 -15.17
CA GLY A 297 -4.74 17.10 -15.17
C GLY A 297 -6.25 16.80 -15.15
N ARG A 298 -6.65 15.61 -14.65
CA ARG A 298 -8.02 15.11 -14.64
C ARG A 298 -8.60 14.99 -13.22
N PRO A 299 -8.80 16.11 -12.49
CA PRO A 299 -9.23 16.09 -11.08
C PRO A 299 -10.63 15.48 -10.88
N ARG A 300 -11.55 15.61 -11.84
CA ARG A 300 -12.88 14.98 -11.75
C ARG A 300 -12.81 13.46 -11.76
N ASP A 301 -11.89 12.89 -12.54
CA ASP A 301 -11.70 11.44 -12.60
C ASP A 301 -11.04 10.92 -11.31
N ALA A 302 -10.14 11.69 -10.69
CA ALA A 302 -9.58 11.38 -9.38
C ALA A 302 -10.68 11.29 -8.30
N LEU A 303 -11.61 12.24 -8.28
CA LEU A 303 -12.77 12.20 -7.36
C LEU A 303 -13.67 10.99 -7.65
N ARG A 304 -14.09 10.81 -8.91
CA ARG A 304 -14.98 9.70 -9.29
C ARG A 304 -14.39 8.33 -8.94
N THR A 305 -13.09 8.16 -9.13
CA THR A 305 -12.39 6.90 -8.81
C THR A 305 -12.37 6.62 -7.30
N THR A 306 -12.41 7.66 -6.46
CA THR A 306 -12.29 7.54 -4.99
C THR A 306 -13.62 7.60 -4.25
N ASP A 307 -14.74 7.86 -4.93
CA ASP A 307 -16.07 7.93 -4.29
C ASP A 307 -16.48 6.60 -3.64
N GLY A 308 -16.03 5.46 -4.19
CA GLY A 308 -16.23 4.14 -3.57
C GLY A 308 -15.54 4.01 -2.21
N CYS A 309 -14.34 4.57 -2.09
CA CYS A 309 -13.56 4.54 -0.85
C CYS A 309 -14.26 5.31 0.27
N LEU A 310 -14.82 6.48 -0.01
CA LEU A 310 -15.54 7.26 1.00
C LEU A 310 -16.83 6.57 1.49
N ARG A 311 -17.49 5.78 0.64
CA ARG A 311 -18.69 5.03 1.03
C ARG A 311 -18.41 3.95 2.08
N LEU A 312 -17.17 3.50 2.23
CA LEU A 312 -16.79 2.57 3.29
C LEU A 312 -16.82 3.22 4.69
N GLY A 313 -16.69 4.56 4.76
CA GLY A 313 -16.67 5.30 6.02
C GLY A 313 -15.65 4.72 7.01
N HIS A 314 -16.09 4.43 8.23
CA HIS A 314 -15.27 3.86 9.30
C HIS A 314 -14.66 2.49 8.96
N ARG A 315 -15.12 1.82 7.89
CA ARG A 315 -14.57 0.52 7.44
C ARG A 315 -13.31 0.67 6.60
N HIS A 316 -12.97 1.86 6.11
CA HIS A 316 -11.72 2.07 5.38
C HIS A 316 -10.49 1.96 6.31
N CYS A 317 -9.39 1.41 5.81
CA CYS A 317 -8.13 1.33 6.51
C CYS A 317 -7.56 2.74 6.83
N LEU A 318 -7.09 2.93 8.08
CA LEU A 318 -6.53 4.21 8.56
C LEU A 318 -5.22 4.59 7.87
N ARG A 319 -4.49 3.63 7.31
CA ARG A 319 -3.24 3.84 6.58
C ARG A 319 -3.45 4.46 5.21
N THR A 320 -4.52 4.05 4.51
CA THR A 320 -4.76 4.40 3.11
C THR A 320 -5.79 5.50 2.92
N ILE A 321 -6.59 5.82 3.95
CA ILE A 321 -7.53 6.95 3.88
C ILE A 321 -6.82 8.33 3.82
N PRO A 322 -5.71 8.61 4.55
CA PRO A 322 -5.07 9.92 4.48
C PRO A 322 -4.49 10.25 3.09
N PRO A 323 -3.73 9.36 2.40
CA PRO A 323 -3.28 9.65 1.04
C PRO A 323 -4.44 9.84 0.06
N LEU A 324 -5.56 9.14 0.26
CA LEU A 324 -6.76 9.29 -0.55
C LEU A 324 -7.40 10.68 -0.38
N LEU A 325 -7.62 11.11 0.87
CA LEU A 325 -8.16 12.42 1.20
C LEU A 325 -7.27 13.57 0.71
N LEU A 326 -5.94 13.46 0.84
CA LEU A 326 -5.00 14.45 0.30
C LEU A 326 -5.17 14.63 -1.22
N ARG A 327 -5.30 13.53 -1.99
CA ARG A 327 -5.52 13.59 -3.44
C ARG A 327 -6.88 14.19 -3.78
N ARG A 328 -7.92 13.91 -3.00
CA ARG A 328 -9.25 14.51 -3.16
C ARG A 328 -9.23 16.00 -2.85
N ALA A 329 -8.53 16.43 -1.81
CA ALA A 329 -8.33 17.84 -1.49
C ALA A 329 -7.65 18.58 -2.64
N VAL A 330 -6.56 18.02 -3.19
CA VAL A 330 -5.90 18.57 -4.40
C VAL A 330 -6.86 18.63 -5.59
N ALA A 331 -7.68 17.60 -5.80
CA ALA A 331 -8.67 17.60 -6.89
C ALA A 331 -9.70 18.74 -6.72
N TRP A 332 -10.20 18.96 -5.50
CA TRP A 332 -11.12 20.06 -5.20
C TRP A 332 -10.47 21.43 -5.36
N GLU A 333 -9.20 21.57 -4.95
CA GLU A 333 -8.42 22.80 -5.13
C GLU A 333 -8.32 23.17 -6.61
N ARG A 334 -7.93 22.21 -7.46
CA ARG A 334 -7.85 22.41 -8.92
C ARG A 334 -9.19 22.72 -9.58
N LEU A 335 -10.30 22.32 -8.97
CA LEU A 335 -11.66 22.61 -9.44
C LEU A 335 -12.21 23.92 -8.89
N GLY A 336 -11.43 24.69 -8.11
CA GLY A 336 -11.86 25.96 -7.52
C GLY A 336 -12.94 25.78 -6.45
N ARG A 337 -12.87 24.70 -5.66
CA ARG A 337 -13.81 24.40 -4.57
C ARG A 337 -13.07 24.37 -3.22
N PRO A 338 -12.58 25.52 -2.73
CA PRO A 338 -11.68 25.58 -1.57
C PRO A 338 -12.33 25.03 -0.29
N GLU A 339 -13.63 25.26 -0.05
CA GLU A 339 -14.32 24.73 1.13
C GLU A 339 -14.26 23.19 1.22
N ARG A 340 -14.40 22.49 0.07
CA ARG A 340 -14.28 21.04 0.02
C ARG A 340 -12.83 20.58 0.13
N ALA A 341 -11.91 21.33 -0.49
CA ALA A 341 -10.49 21.06 -0.40
C ALA A 341 -10.02 21.15 1.06
N ASP A 342 -10.43 22.19 1.77
CA ASP A 342 -10.07 22.44 3.17
C ASP A 342 -10.66 21.39 4.11
N SER A 343 -11.92 20.99 3.89
CA SER A 343 -12.55 19.93 4.69
C SER A 343 -11.81 18.60 4.57
N GLU A 344 -11.52 18.14 3.35
CA GLU A 344 -10.84 16.85 3.16
C GLU A 344 -9.36 16.92 3.55
N PHE A 345 -8.71 18.08 3.36
CA PHE A 345 -7.35 18.31 3.83
C PHE A 345 -7.25 18.28 5.36
N ALA A 346 -8.17 18.94 6.07
CA ALA A 346 -8.16 18.98 7.54
C ALA A 346 -8.26 17.58 8.15
N GLU A 347 -9.18 16.75 7.64
CA GLU A 347 -9.31 15.35 8.07
C GLU A 347 -8.03 14.56 7.79
N ALA A 348 -7.47 14.67 6.58
CA ALA A 348 -6.21 14.02 6.23
C ALA A 348 -5.06 14.45 7.14
N PHE A 349 -4.95 15.75 7.45
CA PHE A 349 -3.92 16.30 8.31
C PHE A 349 -3.97 15.70 9.71
N HIS A 350 -5.15 15.64 10.33
CA HIS A 350 -5.30 15.05 11.66
C HIS A 350 -4.92 13.56 11.70
N LEU A 351 -5.25 12.80 10.64
CA LEU A 351 -4.89 11.38 10.54
C LEU A 351 -3.39 11.16 10.29
N VAL A 352 -2.75 12.04 9.51
CA VAL A 352 -1.29 12.01 9.33
C VAL A 352 -0.58 12.33 10.65
N GLN A 353 -1.07 13.32 11.40
CA GLN A 353 -0.52 13.66 12.72
C GLN A 353 -0.67 12.52 13.73
N SER A 354 -1.83 11.87 13.78
CA SER A 354 -2.08 10.79 14.75
C SER A 354 -1.26 9.53 14.44
N SER A 355 -1.09 9.19 13.16
CA SER A 355 -0.28 8.02 12.75
C SER A 355 1.22 8.29 12.74
N GLY A 356 1.63 9.56 12.57
CA GLY A 356 3.03 9.94 12.38
C GLY A 356 3.63 9.52 11.04
N SER A 357 2.83 8.94 10.13
CA SER A 357 3.31 8.36 8.88
C SER A 357 3.65 9.41 7.82
N LEU A 358 4.74 9.17 7.09
CA LEU A 358 5.17 10.01 5.96
C LEU A 358 4.71 9.46 4.61
N THR A 359 4.37 8.16 4.54
CA THR A 359 3.89 7.52 3.31
C THR A 359 2.68 8.20 2.66
N PRO A 360 1.72 8.82 3.39
CA PRO A 360 0.58 9.49 2.77
C PRO A 360 0.96 10.63 1.81
N LEU A 361 2.14 11.22 2.01
CA LEU A 361 2.65 12.35 1.25
C LEU A 361 3.32 11.92 -0.07
N LEU A 362 3.65 10.64 -0.22
CA LEU A 362 4.20 10.10 -1.46
C LEU A 362 3.22 10.30 -2.62
N THR A 363 3.74 10.74 -3.77
CA THR A 363 3.01 10.92 -5.04
C THR A 363 1.80 11.87 -4.99
N VAL A 364 1.69 12.70 -3.95
CA VAL A 364 0.70 13.80 -3.88
C VAL A 364 1.26 15.05 -4.57
N PRO A 365 0.47 15.78 -5.40
CA PRO A 365 0.92 17.04 -5.99
C PRO A 365 1.37 18.07 -4.94
N ARG A 366 2.64 18.48 -5.00
CA ARG A 366 3.29 19.27 -3.95
C ARG A 366 2.82 20.72 -3.90
N VAL A 367 2.57 21.36 -5.06
CA VAL A 367 2.20 22.77 -5.13
C VAL A 367 0.90 23.04 -4.39
N GLU A 368 -0.13 22.25 -4.69
CA GLU A 368 -1.45 22.37 -4.06
C GLU A 368 -1.39 21.95 -2.60
N THR A 369 -0.59 20.93 -2.26
CA THR A 369 -0.40 20.48 -0.88
C THR A 369 0.21 21.58 0.00
N LEU A 370 1.22 22.30 -0.52
CA LEU A 370 1.82 23.45 0.17
C LEU A 370 0.81 24.59 0.35
N ALA A 371 0.02 24.89 -0.68
CA ALA A 371 -1.04 25.91 -0.58
C ALA A 371 -2.08 25.55 0.49
N LEU A 372 -2.52 24.29 0.53
CA LEU A 372 -3.46 23.78 1.54
C LEU A 372 -2.86 23.83 2.96
N LEU A 373 -1.58 23.44 3.13
CA LEU A 373 -0.88 23.53 4.41
C LEU A 373 -0.82 24.96 4.94
N HIS A 374 -0.41 25.92 4.11
CA HIS A 374 -0.33 27.32 4.50
C HIS A 374 -1.71 27.90 4.84
N ARG A 375 -2.73 27.58 4.04
CA ARG A 375 -4.11 28.02 4.29
C ARG A 375 -4.65 27.43 5.60
N PHE A 376 -4.40 26.15 5.86
CA PHE A 376 -4.79 25.49 7.10
C PHE A 376 -4.10 26.11 8.33
N ALA A 377 -2.80 26.39 8.26
CA ALA A 377 -2.05 27.04 9.35
C ALA A 377 -2.51 28.49 9.63
N ALA A 378 -2.94 29.21 8.58
CA ALA A 378 -3.51 30.54 8.72
C ALA A 378 -4.87 30.51 9.45
N ALA A 379 -5.70 29.51 9.16
CA ALA A 379 -7.02 29.34 9.76
C ALA A 379 -6.99 28.70 11.16
N HIS A 380 -5.94 27.95 11.52
CA HIS A 380 -5.88 27.16 12.75
C HIS A 380 -4.59 27.44 13.53
N GLU A 381 -4.59 28.49 14.35
CA GLU A 381 -3.43 28.93 15.13
C GLU A 381 -2.81 27.83 16.01
N GLY A 382 -3.66 26.99 16.64
CA GLY A 382 -3.21 25.87 17.47
C GLY A 382 -2.46 24.76 16.73
N HIS A 383 -2.49 24.73 15.38
CA HIS A 383 -1.84 23.70 14.57
C HIS A 383 -0.58 24.20 13.84
N ARG A 384 -0.16 25.46 14.00
CA ARG A 384 0.99 26.02 13.26
C ARG A 384 2.28 25.22 13.46
N ALA A 385 2.61 24.86 14.70
CA ALA A 385 3.81 24.06 14.98
C ALA A 385 3.76 22.67 14.31
N ALA A 386 2.58 22.03 14.33
CA ALA A 386 2.38 20.73 13.69
C ALA A 386 2.47 20.82 12.15
N VAL A 387 2.01 21.93 11.57
CA VAL A 387 2.19 22.22 10.13
C VAL A 387 3.66 22.44 9.79
N GLU A 388 4.42 23.18 10.58
CA GLU A 388 5.87 23.39 10.35
C GLU A 388 6.65 22.06 10.37
N VAL A 389 6.32 21.17 11.30
CA VAL A 389 6.88 19.81 11.34
C VAL A 389 6.53 19.05 10.06
N LEU A 390 5.29 19.13 9.60
CA LEU A 390 4.86 18.45 8.37
C LEU A 390 5.50 19.05 7.11
N LEU A 391 5.69 20.37 7.04
CA LEU A 391 6.40 21.06 5.96
C LEU A 391 7.87 20.61 5.89
N THR A 392 8.53 20.51 7.04
CA THR A 392 9.90 19.99 7.15
C THR A 392 9.98 18.55 6.65
N ARG A 393 9.02 17.71 7.04
CA ARG A 393 8.92 16.31 6.60
C ARG A 393 8.61 16.20 5.10
N LEU A 394 7.78 17.06 4.55
CA LEU A 394 7.46 17.09 3.13
C LEU A 394 8.70 17.41 2.26
N ALA A 395 9.71 18.08 2.82
CA ALA A 395 10.99 18.29 2.12
C ALA A 395 11.81 16.99 1.96
N LEU A 396 11.56 15.97 2.77
CA LEU A 396 12.18 14.64 2.68
C LEU A 396 11.47 13.74 1.65
N VAL A 397 10.26 14.12 1.24
CA VAL A 397 9.42 13.35 0.32
C VAL A 397 9.81 13.71 -1.12
N PRO A 398 9.95 12.71 -2.01
CA PRO A 398 10.28 12.95 -3.41
C PRO A 398 9.21 13.73 -4.12
N VAL A 399 9.65 14.54 -5.08
CA VAL A 399 8.78 15.16 -6.06
C VAL A 399 8.98 14.44 -7.38
N SER A 400 7.89 14.17 -8.10
CA SER A 400 7.97 13.64 -9.47
C SER A 400 8.86 14.54 -10.31
N SER A 401 9.92 13.98 -10.89
CA SER A 401 10.84 14.69 -11.79
C SER A 401 10.22 14.92 -13.18
N GLY A 402 9.05 14.32 -13.44
CA GLY A 402 8.41 14.27 -14.75
C GLY A 402 6.98 14.78 -14.79
N ALA A 403 6.53 15.61 -13.83
CA ALA A 403 5.27 16.31 -13.98
C ALA A 403 5.36 17.26 -15.18
N ARG A 404 4.96 16.76 -16.36
CA ARG A 404 4.76 17.54 -17.57
C ARG A 404 3.87 18.74 -17.18
N PRO A 405 4.34 19.98 -17.30
CA PRO A 405 3.52 21.13 -16.95
C PRO A 405 2.17 21.04 -17.66
N VAL A 406 1.09 21.24 -16.90
CA VAL A 406 -0.26 21.18 -17.46
C VAL A 406 -0.47 22.43 -18.31
N VAL A 407 -0.50 22.25 -19.63
CA VAL A 407 -0.82 23.34 -20.55
C VAL A 407 -2.33 23.55 -20.55
N PRO A 408 -2.82 24.78 -20.32
CA PRO A 408 -4.24 25.08 -20.41
C PRO A 408 -4.79 24.76 -21.80
N THR A 409 -6.05 24.34 -21.89
CA THR A 409 -6.66 23.97 -23.18
C THR A 409 -6.58 25.12 -24.17
N LEU A 410 -5.78 24.94 -25.22
CA LEU A 410 -5.59 25.91 -26.29
C LEU A 410 -6.77 25.85 -27.27
N THR A 411 -7.16 27.01 -27.79
CA THR A 411 -8.07 27.07 -28.93
C THR A 411 -7.33 26.61 -30.19
N LYS A 412 -8.05 26.21 -31.25
CA LYS A 412 -7.44 25.79 -32.53
C LYS A 412 -6.42 26.79 -33.08
N ARG A 413 -6.64 28.08 -32.87
CA ARG A 413 -5.76 29.15 -33.37
C ARG A 413 -4.52 29.33 -32.49
N GLU A 414 -4.67 29.21 -31.18
CA GLU A 414 -3.54 29.19 -30.23
C GLU A 414 -2.67 27.95 -30.44
N GLU A 415 -3.30 26.80 -30.70
CA GLU A 415 -2.60 25.54 -30.99
C GLU A 415 -1.76 25.65 -32.26
N ALA A 416 -2.34 26.16 -33.36
CA ALA A 416 -1.61 26.42 -34.59
C ALA A 416 -0.46 27.41 -34.39
N THR A 417 -0.68 28.45 -33.58
CA THR A 417 0.37 29.43 -33.23
C THR A 417 1.49 28.78 -32.42
N ALA A 418 1.16 27.95 -31.43
CA ALA A 418 2.12 27.23 -30.60
C ALA A 418 2.98 26.24 -31.41
N ARG A 419 2.38 25.49 -32.33
CA ARG A 419 3.11 24.57 -33.25
C ARG A 419 4.04 25.32 -34.20
N ALA A 420 3.59 26.44 -34.77
CA ALA A 420 4.43 27.27 -35.65
C ALA A 420 5.53 28.04 -34.89
N LEU A 421 5.30 28.38 -33.61
CA LEU A 421 6.29 29.05 -32.76
C LEU A 421 7.54 28.19 -32.54
N TYR A 422 7.39 26.87 -32.47
CA TYR A 422 8.49 25.92 -32.31
C TYR A 422 9.46 25.94 -33.49
N ALA A 423 8.93 26.04 -34.72
CA ALA A 423 9.71 25.94 -35.96
C ALA A 423 10.23 27.28 -36.50
N SER A 424 9.75 28.42 -35.98
CA SER A 424 10.07 29.75 -36.51
C SER A 424 11.16 30.42 -35.71
N THR A 425 12.05 31.17 -36.36
CA THR A 425 13.12 31.96 -35.74
C THR A 425 12.69 33.42 -35.56
N THR A 426 11.87 33.95 -36.46
CA THR A 426 11.43 35.35 -36.46
C THR A 426 9.89 35.51 -36.54
N HIS A 427 9.38 36.69 -36.12
CA HIS A 427 7.95 37.01 -36.28
C HIS A 427 7.51 37.06 -37.76
N ALA A 428 8.42 37.31 -38.70
CA ALA A 428 8.12 37.32 -40.13
C ALA A 428 7.92 35.90 -40.68
N GLU A 429 8.76 34.95 -40.26
CA GLU A 429 8.60 33.52 -40.60
C GLU A 429 7.31 32.96 -40.01
N LEU A 430 7.01 33.30 -38.76
CA LEU A 430 5.78 32.89 -38.10
C LEU A 430 4.53 33.46 -38.81
N ALA A 431 4.61 34.70 -39.29
CA ALA A 431 3.55 35.35 -40.06
C ALA A 431 3.30 34.65 -41.41
N ALA A 432 4.37 34.26 -42.11
CA ALA A 432 4.30 33.51 -43.35
C ALA A 432 3.68 32.11 -43.15
N GLN A 433 4.13 31.37 -42.13
CA GLN A 433 3.59 30.04 -41.82
C GLN A 433 2.10 30.07 -41.46
N LEU A 434 1.67 31.09 -40.71
CA LEU A 434 0.28 31.25 -40.30
C LEU A 434 -0.59 31.98 -41.35
N SER A 435 -0.01 32.42 -42.47
CA SER A 435 -0.68 33.24 -43.51
C SER A 435 -1.39 34.49 -42.94
N VAL A 436 -0.70 35.24 -42.07
CA VAL A 436 -1.22 36.46 -41.44
C VAL A 436 -0.18 37.59 -41.44
N SER A 437 -0.58 38.81 -41.06
CA SER A 437 0.36 39.92 -40.91
C SER A 437 1.25 39.77 -39.66
N VAL A 438 2.44 40.39 -39.66
CA VAL A 438 3.34 40.44 -38.50
C VAL A 438 2.68 41.08 -37.26
N ASN A 439 1.80 42.06 -37.45
CA ASN A 439 1.05 42.65 -36.34
C ASN A 439 0.03 41.68 -35.74
N THR A 440 -0.59 40.84 -36.58
CA THR A 440 -1.50 39.78 -36.13
C THR A 440 -0.75 38.72 -35.32
N VAL A 441 0.48 38.36 -35.73
CA VAL A 441 1.34 37.45 -34.96
C VAL A 441 1.62 37.99 -33.55
N LYS A 442 1.95 39.28 -33.42
CA LYS A 442 2.20 39.88 -32.10
C LYS A 442 0.99 39.76 -31.17
N VAL A 443 -0.22 39.93 -31.70
CA VAL A 443 -1.46 39.76 -30.92
C VAL A 443 -1.67 38.31 -30.50
N HIS A 444 -1.47 37.35 -31.43
CA HIS A 444 -1.60 35.92 -31.13
C HIS A 444 -0.60 35.46 -30.09
N LEU A 445 0.67 35.89 -30.20
CA LEU A 445 1.72 35.57 -29.23
C LEU A 445 1.42 36.16 -27.85
N ARG A 446 0.94 37.41 -27.78
CA ARG A 446 0.55 38.01 -26.49
C ARG A 446 -0.55 37.21 -25.81
N ASN A 447 -1.58 36.81 -26.56
CA ASN A 447 -2.69 36.04 -26.01
C ASN A 447 -2.24 34.63 -25.60
N LEU A 448 -1.41 33.98 -26.42
CA LEU A 448 -0.82 32.68 -26.11
C LEU A 448 0.04 32.76 -24.83
N TYR A 449 0.93 33.74 -24.73
CA TYR A 449 1.80 33.93 -23.56
C TYR A 449 1.00 34.23 -22.29
N ALA A 450 0.00 35.11 -22.38
CA ALA A 450 -0.90 35.40 -21.26
C ALA A 450 -1.66 34.14 -20.81
N LYS A 451 -2.08 33.29 -21.75
CA LYS A 451 -2.77 32.04 -21.45
C LYS A 451 -1.86 30.97 -20.87
N LEU A 452 -0.61 30.91 -21.32
CA LEU A 452 0.42 30.00 -20.81
C LEU A 452 1.07 30.49 -19.49
N GLY A 453 0.83 31.75 -19.09
CA GLY A 453 1.43 32.34 -17.89
C GLY A 453 2.92 32.68 -18.04
N VAL A 454 3.40 32.90 -19.27
CA VAL A 454 4.80 33.19 -19.59
C VAL A 454 4.94 34.57 -20.23
N THR A 455 6.17 35.10 -20.34
CA THR A 455 6.39 36.46 -20.85
C THR A 455 7.19 36.52 -22.15
N ASN A 456 7.85 35.43 -22.54
CA ASN A 456 8.71 35.39 -23.71
C ASN A 456 8.59 34.05 -24.46
N LYS A 457 9.18 34.03 -25.67
CA LYS A 457 9.15 32.87 -26.57
C LYS A 457 9.85 31.64 -25.96
N HIS A 458 10.98 31.84 -25.31
CA HIS A 458 11.80 30.75 -24.79
C HIS A 458 11.03 29.99 -23.71
N ASP A 459 10.50 30.70 -22.71
CA ASP A 459 9.66 30.13 -21.65
C ASP A 459 8.43 29.43 -22.21
N ALA A 460 7.80 30.00 -23.26
CA ALA A 460 6.65 29.39 -23.91
C ALA A 460 7.00 28.06 -24.59
N VAL A 461 8.10 28.03 -25.35
CA VAL A 461 8.58 26.82 -26.03
C VAL A 461 8.99 25.76 -25.03
N ASP A 462 9.73 26.13 -23.99
CA ASP A 462 10.20 25.21 -22.95
C ASP A 462 9.02 24.61 -22.17
N LEU A 463 8.01 25.42 -21.82
CA LEU A 463 6.78 24.95 -21.18
C LEU A 463 6.00 23.97 -22.09
N LEU A 464 5.81 24.33 -23.37
CA LEU A 464 5.09 23.48 -24.33
C LEU A 464 5.85 22.17 -24.60
N GLN A 465 7.18 22.22 -24.71
CA GLN A 465 8.01 21.04 -24.94
C GLN A 465 8.05 20.12 -23.71
N SER A 466 8.29 20.69 -22.52
CA SER A 466 8.26 19.91 -21.27
C SER A 466 6.87 19.34 -20.96
N SER A 467 5.79 19.95 -21.46
CA SER A 467 4.43 19.40 -21.36
C SER A 467 4.12 18.24 -22.33
N GLY A 468 5.01 17.96 -23.29
CA GLY A 468 4.78 16.98 -24.35
C GLY A 468 3.78 17.41 -25.43
N PHE A 469 3.45 18.70 -25.51
CA PHE A 469 2.46 19.24 -26.45
C PHE A 469 2.77 18.92 -27.92
N PHE A 470 4.06 18.87 -28.29
CA PHE A 470 4.48 18.60 -29.67
C PHE A 470 4.54 17.10 -30.04
N GLU A 471 4.42 16.20 -29.07
CA GLU A 471 4.45 14.74 -29.28
C GLU A 471 3.07 14.15 -29.59
N LEU A 472 2.01 14.94 -29.38
CA LEU A 472 0.64 14.58 -29.72
C LEU A 472 0.34 15.06 -31.15
N PRO A 473 -0.17 14.18 -32.05
CA PRO A 473 -0.44 14.52 -33.43
C PRO A 473 -1.43 15.67 -33.59
#